data_AF-W9V9Y2-F1
#
_entry.id   AF-W9V9Y2-F1
#
_cell.length_a   1.000
_cell.length_b   1.000
_cell.length_c   1.000
_cell.angle_alpha   90.00
_cell.angle_beta   90.00
_cell.angle_gamma   90.00
#
_symmetry.space_group_name_H-M   'P 1'
#
loop_
_entity.id
_entity.type
_entity.pdbx_description
1 polymer ?
#
loop_
_entity_poly.entity_id
_entity_poly.type
_entity_poly.pdbx_seq_one_letter_code
_entity_poly.pdbx_strand_id
1 'polypeptide(L)'
;MTTQIRAFLIDMDGVLYEGERPIPGAAETLDWLRSRGIPFLFLTNTSSRPRSALVEKLAGFGIAADPDRILTPPVAAARWLTAHVEDPVVLCVPDATLSDFADLPLADPESGDPVGAVVLGDLGEGWSFSRLNQAFRCLMRQNRPHLVALGMTRYWKAEDGLRLDTGPFVAALEQASGRSAVVLGKPEAPFFETALGLLGASADETCMIGDDLRGDIGGARSAGMRALLVRTGKFQPSDLDQDIRPTAVIDSFADLPAWFSAPG
;
A
#
# COMPACT_ATOMS: atom_id res chain seq x y z
N MET A 1 6.00 28.95 -10.40
CA MET A 1 5.96 28.09 -11.60
C MET A 1 5.35 26.77 -11.16
N THR A 2 4.22 26.36 -11.72
CA THR A 2 3.63 25.05 -11.43
C THR A 2 4.46 23.99 -12.17
N THR A 3 5.16 23.10 -11.45
CA THR A 3 5.91 21.99 -12.06
C THR A 3 4.95 21.14 -12.90
N GLN A 4 5.35 20.69 -14.08
CA GLN A 4 4.52 19.84 -14.93
C GLN A 4 4.50 18.39 -14.38
N ILE A 5 3.35 17.73 -14.40
CA ILE A 5 3.26 16.31 -14.04
C ILE A 5 3.93 15.46 -15.11
N ARG A 6 4.76 14.53 -14.67
CA ARG A 6 5.57 13.64 -15.51
C ARG A 6 5.41 12.17 -15.19
N ALA A 7 4.87 11.83 -14.01
CA ALA A 7 4.71 10.45 -13.59
C ALA A 7 3.44 10.26 -12.76
N PHE A 8 2.92 9.04 -12.72
CA PHE A 8 1.71 8.70 -11.98
C PHE A 8 1.91 7.57 -10.97
N LEU A 9 1.34 7.74 -9.78
CA LEU A 9 1.03 6.63 -8.88
C LEU A 9 -0.45 6.33 -9.04
N ILE A 10 -0.82 5.06 -9.22
CA ILE A 10 -2.18 4.67 -9.59
C ILE A 10 -2.65 3.64 -8.58
N ASP A 11 -3.69 3.96 -7.79
CA ASP A 11 -4.34 2.94 -6.97
C ASP A 11 -5.00 1.87 -7.85
N MET A 12 -5.24 0.69 -7.29
CA MET A 12 -5.82 -0.43 -8.04
C MET A 12 -7.33 -0.57 -7.83
N ASP A 13 -7.75 -0.85 -6.60
CA ASP A 13 -9.16 -0.99 -6.22
C ASP A 13 -9.86 0.38 -6.32
N GLY A 14 -11.05 0.41 -6.90
CA GLY A 14 -11.81 1.65 -7.13
C GLY A 14 -11.29 2.52 -8.28
N VAL A 15 -10.11 2.24 -8.84
CA VAL A 15 -9.53 3.01 -9.97
C VAL A 15 -9.42 2.16 -11.24
N LEU A 16 -8.91 0.93 -11.13
CA LEU A 16 -8.78 0.00 -12.25
C LEU A 16 -9.90 -1.06 -12.27
N TYR A 17 -10.38 -1.44 -11.09
CA TYR A 17 -11.47 -2.42 -10.93
C TYR A 17 -12.20 -2.22 -9.59
N GLU A 18 -13.42 -2.75 -9.49
CA GLU A 18 -14.19 -2.84 -8.25
C GLU A 18 -14.59 -4.30 -8.00
N GLY A 19 -13.98 -4.92 -6.98
CA GLY A 19 -14.13 -6.35 -6.75
C GLY A 19 -13.62 -7.14 -7.95
N GLU A 20 -14.50 -7.89 -8.61
CA GLU A 20 -14.17 -8.72 -9.78
C GLU A 20 -14.62 -8.10 -11.12
N ARG A 21 -14.86 -6.78 -11.14
CA ARG A 21 -15.30 -6.06 -12.35
C ARG A 21 -14.30 -4.97 -12.72
N PRO A 22 -13.81 -4.91 -13.97
CA PRO A 22 -12.94 -3.82 -14.41
C PRO A 22 -13.71 -2.49 -14.49
N ILE A 23 -13.03 -1.39 -14.20
CA ILE A 23 -13.53 -0.05 -14.47
C ILE A 23 -13.46 0.19 -16.00
N PRO A 24 -14.58 0.56 -16.66
CA PRO A 24 -14.57 0.85 -18.09
C PRO A 24 -13.57 1.95 -18.45
N GLY A 25 -12.76 1.73 -19.49
CA GLY A 25 -11.74 2.69 -19.95
C GLY A 25 -10.40 2.59 -19.23
N ALA A 26 -10.26 1.76 -18.19
CA ALA A 26 -9.03 1.69 -17.42
C ALA A 26 -7.86 1.08 -18.20
N ALA A 27 -8.09 0.00 -18.95
CA ALA A 27 -7.06 -0.63 -19.78
C ALA A 27 -6.58 0.33 -20.89
N GLU A 28 -7.53 1.00 -21.56
CA GLU A 28 -7.27 1.98 -22.61
C GLU A 28 -6.48 3.18 -22.10
N THR A 29 -6.75 3.63 -20.86
CA THR A 29 -6.01 4.73 -20.23
C THR A 29 -4.57 4.34 -19.89
N LEU A 30 -4.35 3.11 -19.43
CA LEU A 30 -3.00 2.59 -19.22
C LEU A 30 -2.23 2.46 -20.55
N ASP A 31 -2.88 1.98 -21.61
CA ASP A 31 -2.29 1.93 -22.94
C ASP A 31 -1.96 3.32 -23.48
N TRP A 32 -2.82 4.30 -23.21
CA TRP A 32 -2.54 5.70 -23.52
C TRP A 32 -1.28 6.20 -22.78
N LEU A 33 -1.15 5.95 -21.46
CA LEU A 33 0.05 6.30 -20.70
C LEU A 33 1.31 5.66 -21.29
N ARG A 34 1.26 4.36 -21.61
CA ARG A 34 2.35 3.61 -22.24
C ARG A 34 2.73 4.21 -23.60
N SER A 35 1.74 4.52 -24.45
CA SER A 35 1.97 5.08 -25.79
C SER A 35 2.65 6.46 -25.76
N ARG A 36 2.47 7.20 -24.66
CA ARG A 36 3.08 8.52 -24.41
C ARG A 36 4.43 8.42 -23.70
N GLY A 37 4.86 7.23 -23.30
CA GLY A 37 6.07 7.03 -22.50
C GLY A 37 5.97 7.67 -21.11
N ILE A 38 4.75 7.83 -20.57
CA ILE A 38 4.56 8.41 -19.23
C ILE A 38 4.75 7.30 -18.20
N PRO A 39 5.75 7.41 -17.30
CA PRO A 39 6.00 6.41 -16.28
C PRO A 39 4.88 6.37 -15.24
N PHE A 40 4.51 5.16 -14.82
CA PHE A 40 3.58 4.95 -13.71
C PHE A 40 3.96 3.75 -12.84
N LEU A 41 3.41 3.73 -11.63
CA LEU A 41 3.52 2.63 -10.67
C LEU A 41 2.15 2.36 -10.05
N PHE A 42 1.76 1.09 -9.96
CA PHE A 42 0.56 0.69 -9.26
C PHE A 42 0.80 0.63 -7.75
N LEU A 43 -0.11 1.18 -6.97
CA LEU A 43 -0.14 1.10 -5.51
C LEU A 43 -1.38 0.33 -5.08
N THR A 44 -1.27 -0.42 -4.00
CA THR A 44 -2.42 -1.00 -3.31
C THR A 44 -2.09 -1.15 -1.83
N ASN A 45 -3.11 -1.21 -0.97
CA ASN A 45 -2.94 -1.54 0.46
C ASN A 45 -3.15 -3.04 0.72
N THR A 46 -3.21 -3.87 -0.33
CA THR A 46 -3.39 -5.32 -0.20
C THR A 46 -2.14 -5.98 0.40
N SER A 47 -2.26 -6.55 1.60
CA SER A 47 -1.19 -7.29 2.29
C SER A 47 -1.38 -8.80 2.34
N SER A 48 -2.57 -9.29 1.98
CA SER A 48 -2.97 -10.70 2.11
C SER A 48 -2.79 -11.53 0.84
N ARG A 49 -2.43 -10.90 -0.27
CA ARG A 49 -2.19 -11.54 -1.56
C ARG A 49 -0.81 -11.16 -2.08
N PRO A 50 -0.05 -12.12 -2.65
CA PRO A 50 1.23 -11.81 -3.26
C PRO A 50 1.03 -10.99 -4.53
N ARG A 51 2.09 -10.28 -4.91
CA ARG A 51 2.14 -9.47 -6.12
C ARG A 51 1.77 -10.23 -7.40
N SER A 52 2.17 -11.50 -7.51
CA SER A 52 1.85 -12.37 -8.66
C SER A 52 0.34 -12.54 -8.87
N ALA A 53 -0.42 -12.71 -7.78
CA ALA A 53 -1.87 -12.83 -7.84
C ALA A 53 -2.55 -11.53 -8.31
N LEU A 54 -1.98 -10.37 -7.99
CA LEU A 54 -2.47 -9.08 -8.47
C LEU A 54 -2.23 -8.91 -9.98
N VAL A 55 -1.07 -9.36 -10.47
CA VAL A 55 -0.76 -9.37 -11.91
C VAL A 55 -1.74 -10.27 -12.67
N GLU A 56 -1.99 -11.48 -12.18
CA GLU A 56 -2.96 -12.40 -12.78
C GLU A 56 -4.37 -11.80 -12.82
N LYS A 57 -4.78 -11.13 -11.74
CA LYS A 57 -6.07 -10.43 -11.68
C LYS A 57 -6.17 -9.32 -12.72
N LEU A 58 -5.16 -8.46 -12.82
CA LEU A 58 -5.11 -7.39 -13.83
C LEU A 58 -5.12 -7.96 -15.25
N ALA A 59 -4.41 -9.06 -15.51
CA ALA A 59 -4.43 -9.74 -16.80
C ALA A 59 -5.84 -10.23 -17.17
N GLY A 60 -6.61 -10.73 -16.20
CA GLY A 60 -8.02 -11.09 -16.38
C GLY A 60 -8.92 -9.92 -16.80
N PHE A 61 -8.49 -8.68 -16.54
CA PHE A 61 -9.15 -7.45 -16.95
C PHE A 61 -8.58 -6.84 -18.23
N GLY A 62 -7.69 -7.55 -18.93
CA GLY A 62 -7.01 -7.03 -20.12
C GLY A 62 -5.91 -6.03 -19.82
N ILE A 63 -5.47 -5.91 -18.57
CA ILE A 63 -4.41 -5.00 -18.13
C ILE A 63 -3.10 -5.78 -17.98
N ALA A 64 -2.16 -5.54 -18.89
CA ALA A 64 -0.80 -6.09 -18.76
C ALA A 64 -0.02 -5.33 -17.67
N ALA A 65 0.32 -6.01 -16.57
CA ALA A 65 1.11 -5.42 -15.49
C ALA A 65 2.45 -6.15 -15.32
N ASP A 66 3.51 -5.37 -15.20
CA ASP A 66 4.81 -5.86 -14.74
C ASP A 66 4.77 -5.99 -13.21
N PRO A 67 5.08 -7.15 -12.61
CA PRO A 67 5.18 -7.28 -11.16
C PRO A 67 6.07 -6.19 -10.52
N ASP A 68 7.16 -5.79 -11.15
CA ASP A 68 8.06 -4.77 -10.57
C ASP A 68 7.46 -3.36 -10.61
N ARG A 69 6.32 -3.19 -11.28
CA ARG A 69 5.51 -1.97 -11.32
C ARG A 69 4.33 -1.97 -10.34
N ILE A 70 4.28 -2.93 -9.41
CA ILE A 70 3.25 -2.99 -8.36
C ILE A 70 3.94 -2.87 -6.99
N LEU A 71 3.58 -1.83 -6.25
CA LEU A 71 3.98 -1.66 -4.86
C LEU A 71 2.83 -2.06 -3.92
N THR A 72 3.07 -3.13 -3.17
CA THR A 72 2.22 -3.59 -2.07
C THR A 72 2.91 -3.30 -0.73
N PRO A 73 2.18 -3.28 0.41
CA PRO A 73 2.81 -3.14 1.71
C PRO A 73 3.88 -4.19 2.02
N PRO A 74 3.68 -5.50 1.70
CA PRO A 74 4.76 -6.50 1.81
C PRO A 74 6.04 -6.10 1.08
N VAL A 75 5.94 -5.66 -0.18
CA VAL A 75 7.10 -5.27 -1.00
C VAL A 75 7.77 -4.00 -0.43
N ALA A 76 6.98 -3.03 0.03
CA ALA A 76 7.50 -1.86 0.71
C ALA A 76 8.25 -2.25 2.00
N ALA A 77 7.68 -3.18 2.79
CA ALA A 77 8.30 -3.69 4.02
C ALA A 77 9.60 -4.43 3.75
N ALA A 78 9.64 -5.31 2.75
CA ALA A 78 10.86 -6.00 2.38
C ALA A 78 12.01 -5.02 2.01
N ARG A 79 11.69 -3.98 1.24
CA ARG A 79 12.66 -2.94 0.85
C ARG A 79 13.14 -2.13 2.04
N TRP A 80 12.22 -1.70 2.89
CA TRP A 80 12.56 -0.93 4.08
C TRP A 80 13.42 -1.77 5.05
N LEU A 81 13.06 -3.03 5.29
CA LEU A 81 13.81 -3.95 6.14
C LEU A 81 15.23 -4.15 5.60
N THR A 82 15.38 -4.39 4.29
CA THR A 82 16.71 -4.53 3.64
C THR A 82 17.60 -3.30 3.86
N ALA A 83 17.01 -2.11 3.92
CA ALA A 83 17.75 -0.86 4.08
C ALA A 83 18.05 -0.48 5.54
N HIS A 84 17.31 -1.02 6.52
CA HIS A 84 17.34 -0.55 7.92
C HIS A 84 17.62 -1.65 8.96
N VAL A 85 17.56 -2.92 8.57
CA VAL A 85 17.60 -4.05 9.51
C VAL A 85 18.64 -5.07 9.05
N GLU A 86 19.65 -5.31 9.89
CA GLU A 86 20.72 -6.29 9.65
C GLU A 86 20.38 -7.68 10.22
N ASP A 87 19.65 -7.72 11.34
CA ASP A 87 19.25 -8.95 12.03
C ASP A 87 18.06 -9.66 11.34
N PRO A 88 17.91 -10.98 11.48
CA PRO A 88 16.78 -11.73 10.92
C PRO A 88 15.41 -11.26 11.41
N VAL A 89 14.36 -11.42 10.61
CA VAL A 89 13.02 -10.89 10.89
C VAL A 89 12.00 -11.97 11.21
N VAL A 90 10.99 -11.64 12.02
CA VAL A 90 9.81 -12.48 12.25
C VAL A 90 8.66 -11.95 11.41
N LEU A 91 8.07 -12.81 10.56
CA LEU A 91 6.95 -12.46 9.71
C LEU A 91 5.64 -13.04 10.26
N CYS A 92 4.70 -12.16 10.60
CA CYS A 92 3.32 -12.51 10.94
C CYS A 92 2.40 -12.12 9.77
N VAL A 93 2.55 -12.83 8.66
CA VAL A 93 1.82 -12.61 7.39
C VAL A 93 1.31 -13.94 6.83
N PRO A 94 0.30 -13.97 5.95
CA PRO A 94 -0.14 -15.20 5.31
C PRO A 94 0.98 -15.89 4.53
N ASP A 95 0.95 -17.23 4.46
CA ASP A 95 1.95 -18.02 3.75
C ASP A 95 2.13 -17.60 2.30
N ALA A 96 1.03 -17.23 1.62
CA ALA A 96 1.06 -16.75 0.25
C ALA A 96 1.89 -15.46 0.08
N THR A 97 1.92 -14.61 1.10
CA THR A 97 2.66 -13.33 1.12
C THR A 97 4.15 -13.50 1.41
N LEU A 98 4.59 -14.66 1.95
CA LEU A 98 6.01 -14.90 2.25
C LEU A 98 6.92 -14.76 1.03
N SER A 99 6.38 -15.03 -0.17
CA SER A 99 7.11 -14.87 -1.43
C SER A 99 7.60 -13.42 -1.69
N ASP A 100 6.88 -12.40 -1.20
CA ASP A 100 7.30 -11.00 -1.31
C ASP A 100 8.43 -10.63 -0.32
N PHE A 101 8.81 -11.54 0.58
CA PHE A 101 9.90 -11.40 1.56
C PHE A 101 11.04 -12.41 1.36
N ALA A 102 11.08 -13.11 0.22
CA ALA A 102 11.93 -14.29 0.01
C ALA A 102 13.44 -14.04 0.22
N ASP A 103 13.91 -12.82 0.02
CA ASP A 103 15.33 -12.45 0.15
C ASP A 103 15.74 -12.07 1.58
N LEU A 104 14.79 -12.00 2.53
CA LEU A 104 15.10 -11.63 3.91
C LEU A 104 15.52 -12.84 4.76
N PRO A 105 16.54 -12.70 5.63
CA PRO A 105 16.83 -13.70 6.64
C PRO A 105 15.68 -13.77 7.65
N LEU A 106 15.14 -14.97 7.89
CA LEU A 106 14.04 -15.19 8.82
C LEU A 106 14.55 -15.69 10.17
N ALA A 107 14.02 -15.14 11.25
CA ALA A 107 14.26 -15.62 12.61
C ALA A 107 13.24 -16.69 12.99
N ASP A 108 13.67 -17.70 13.75
CA ASP A 108 12.74 -18.53 14.52
C ASP A 108 12.29 -17.72 15.76
N PRO A 109 11.00 -17.36 15.87
CA PRO A 109 10.51 -16.57 17.00
C PRO A 109 10.61 -17.27 18.36
N GLU A 110 10.75 -18.60 18.40
CA GLU A 110 10.94 -19.37 19.64
C GLU A 110 12.43 -19.55 20.00
N SER A 111 13.33 -19.22 19.08
CA SER A 111 14.77 -19.21 19.36
C SER A 111 15.16 -18.05 20.29
N GLY A 112 16.35 -18.15 20.90
CA GLY A 112 16.97 -17.06 21.66
C GLY A 112 17.80 -16.09 20.80
N ASP A 113 17.81 -16.24 19.48
CA ASP A 113 18.70 -15.52 18.58
C ASP A 113 18.34 -14.02 18.45
N PRO A 114 19.14 -13.18 17.78
CA PRO A 114 18.72 -11.81 17.49
C PRO A 114 17.51 -11.76 16.55
N VAL A 115 16.62 -10.79 16.77
CA VAL A 115 15.51 -10.44 15.85
C VAL A 115 15.63 -8.98 15.50
N GLY A 116 15.64 -8.61 14.23
CA GLY A 116 15.73 -7.23 13.79
C GLY A 116 14.37 -6.53 13.72
N ALA A 117 13.35 -7.27 13.34
CA ALA A 117 11.99 -6.75 13.24
C ALA A 117 10.92 -7.83 13.41
N VAL A 118 9.74 -7.40 13.83
CA VAL A 118 8.50 -8.19 13.78
C VAL A 118 7.54 -7.48 12.83
N VAL A 119 7.18 -8.15 11.73
CA VAL A 119 6.30 -7.64 10.68
C VAL A 119 4.89 -8.17 10.90
N LEU A 120 3.90 -7.28 10.96
CA LEU A 120 2.48 -7.60 11.15
C LEU A 120 1.68 -7.32 9.87
N GLY A 121 1.02 -8.34 9.35
CA GLY A 121 0.00 -8.23 8.33
C GLY A 121 -1.32 -8.87 8.75
N ASP A 122 -2.26 -8.91 7.80
CA ASP A 122 -3.56 -9.54 8.01
C ASP A 122 -3.43 -11.07 7.96
N LEU A 123 -3.33 -11.70 9.12
CA LEU A 123 -3.38 -13.15 9.27
C LEU A 123 -4.82 -13.70 9.36
N GLY A 124 -5.85 -12.85 9.39
CA GLY A 124 -7.23 -13.26 9.64
C GLY A 124 -7.36 -14.16 10.87
N GLU A 125 -7.93 -15.35 10.67
CA GLU A 125 -8.09 -16.38 11.72
C GLU A 125 -6.76 -16.99 12.21
N GLY A 126 -5.66 -16.71 11.51
CA GLY A 126 -4.32 -17.06 11.96
C GLY A 126 -3.90 -16.32 13.23
N TRP A 127 -4.49 -15.15 13.53
CA TRP A 127 -4.23 -14.43 14.77
C TRP A 127 -4.77 -15.17 15.99
N SER A 128 -3.88 -15.42 16.96
CA SER A 128 -4.22 -16.03 18.24
C SER A 128 -3.49 -15.33 19.39
N PHE A 129 -3.99 -15.48 20.61
CA PHE A 129 -3.31 -14.94 21.80
C PHE A 129 -1.88 -15.48 21.93
N SER A 130 -1.63 -16.73 21.51
CA SER A 130 -0.29 -17.31 21.49
C SER A 130 0.63 -16.60 20.50
N ARG A 131 0.18 -16.34 19.27
CA ARG A 131 0.97 -15.59 18.27
C ARG A 131 1.24 -14.15 18.70
N LEU A 132 0.25 -13.48 19.31
CA LEU A 132 0.45 -12.14 19.86
C LEU A 132 1.53 -12.13 20.95
N ASN A 133 1.50 -13.10 21.87
CA ASN A 133 2.53 -13.22 22.90
C ASN A 133 3.91 -13.56 22.31
N GLN A 134 3.97 -14.39 21.26
CA GLN A 134 5.22 -14.69 20.56
C GLN A 134 5.81 -13.44 19.90
N ALA A 135 5.01 -12.69 19.14
CA ALA A 135 5.40 -11.41 18.56
C ALA A 135 5.85 -10.40 19.63
N PHE A 136 5.08 -10.27 20.72
CA PHE A 136 5.41 -9.42 21.85
C PHE A 136 6.77 -9.78 22.47
N ARG A 137 7.03 -11.06 22.76
CA ARG A 137 8.32 -11.51 23.33
C ARG A 137 9.48 -11.20 22.39
N CYS A 138 9.30 -11.36 21.08
CA CYS A 138 10.30 -10.95 20.10
C CYS A 138 10.57 -9.44 20.20
N LEU A 139 9.53 -8.61 20.23
CA LEU A 139 9.69 -7.16 20.41
C LEU A 139 10.39 -6.80 21.72
N MET A 140 10.27 -7.60 22.78
CA MET A 140 10.92 -7.36 24.08
C MET A 140 12.39 -7.78 24.16
N ARG A 141 13.00 -8.31 23.08
CA ARG A 141 14.43 -8.65 23.04
C ARG A 141 15.31 -7.40 23.25
N GLN A 142 16.52 -7.62 23.77
CA GLN A 142 17.41 -6.54 24.24
C GLN A 142 17.88 -5.62 23.11
N ASN A 143 18.05 -6.15 21.90
CA ASN A 143 18.41 -5.38 20.70
C ASN A 143 17.29 -4.47 20.18
N ARG A 144 16.13 -4.44 20.87
CA ARG A 144 14.97 -3.59 20.58
C ARG A 144 14.49 -3.67 19.13
N PRO A 145 13.94 -4.82 18.72
CA PRO A 145 13.51 -5.02 17.33
C PRO A 145 12.44 -4.02 16.90
N HIS A 146 12.42 -3.70 15.62
CA HIS A 146 11.40 -2.85 15.02
C HIS A 146 10.03 -3.55 15.01
N LEU A 147 8.97 -2.78 15.27
CA LEU A 147 7.61 -3.19 14.95
C LEU A 147 7.27 -2.62 13.57
N VAL A 148 6.99 -3.48 12.60
CA VAL A 148 6.63 -3.09 11.24
C VAL A 148 5.19 -3.52 10.97
N ALA A 149 4.36 -2.61 10.48
CA ALA A 149 2.97 -2.89 10.15
C ALA A 149 2.75 -2.72 8.64
N LEU A 150 2.11 -3.71 8.01
CA LEU A 150 1.73 -3.66 6.60
C LEU A 150 0.48 -2.78 6.36
N GLY A 151 -0.18 -2.34 7.42
CA GLY A 151 -1.30 -1.44 7.36
C GLY A 151 -1.97 -1.25 8.72
N MET A 152 -2.75 -0.19 8.83
CA MET A 152 -3.51 0.15 10.05
C MET A 152 -5.02 0.02 9.86
N THR A 153 -5.45 -0.80 8.90
CA THR A 153 -6.86 -1.09 8.68
C THR A 153 -7.48 -1.62 9.97
N ARG A 154 -8.60 -1.02 10.40
CA ARG A 154 -9.24 -1.35 11.68
C ARG A 154 -10.07 -2.62 11.59
N TYR A 155 -10.80 -2.74 10.49
CA TYR A 155 -11.72 -3.83 10.22
C TYR A 155 -12.08 -3.83 8.73
N TRP A 156 -12.62 -4.94 8.25
CA TRP A 156 -13.28 -5.06 6.96
C TRP A 156 -14.65 -5.72 7.12
N LYS A 157 -15.51 -5.58 6.10
CA LYS A 157 -16.85 -6.15 6.10
C LYS A 157 -16.85 -7.47 5.33
N ALA A 158 -16.99 -8.56 6.06
CA ALA A 158 -17.18 -9.91 5.53
C ALA A 158 -18.67 -10.21 5.33
N GLU A 159 -18.97 -11.38 4.73
CA GLU A 159 -20.35 -11.86 4.57
C GLU A 159 -21.05 -12.08 5.92
N ASP A 160 -20.30 -12.50 6.95
CA ASP A 160 -20.80 -12.79 8.29
C ASP A 160 -20.73 -11.59 9.25
N GLY A 161 -20.23 -10.43 8.81
CA GLY A 161 -20.21 -9.21 9.59
C GLY A 161 -18.87 -8.49 9.57
N LEU A 162 -18.65 -7.60 10.54
CA LEU A 162 -17.39 -6.87 10.68
C LEU A 162 -16.32 -7.79 11.28
N ARG A 163 -15.17 -7.87 10.63
CA ARG A 163 -14.00 -8.62 11.09
C ARG A 163 -12.86 -7.66 11.37
N LEU A 164 -12.14 -7.86 12.46
CA LEU A 164 -10.92 -7.09 12.77
C LEU A 164 -9.85 -7.36 11.71
N ASP A 165 -9.02 -6.35 11.48
CA ASP A 165 -7.85 -6.42 10.59
C ASP A 165 -6.60 -6.08 11.42
N THR A 166 -5.47 -5.87 10.76
CA THR A 166 -4.12 -5.70 11.30
C THR A 166 -4.00 -4.60 12.34
N GLY A 167 -4.72 -3.48 12.19
CA GLY A 167 -4.60 -2.28 13.03
C GLY A 167 -4.79 -2.55 14.54
N PRO A 168 -5.88 -3.19 14.99
CA PRO A 168 -6.06 -3.60 16.38
C PRO A 168 -4.89 -4.41 16.96
N PHE A 169 -4.29 -5.32 16.19
CA PHE A 169 -3.17 -6.14 16.65
C PHE A 169 -1.88 -5.34 16.75
N VAL A 170 -1.65 -4.43 15.81
CA VAL A 170 -0.55 -3.45 15.86
C VAL A 170 -0.68 -2.60 17.13
N ALA A 171 -1.84 -1.99 17.35
CA ALA A 171 -2.08 -1.12 18.51
C ALA A 171 -1.88 -1.87 19.84
N ALA A 172 -2.31 -3.13 19.93
CA ALA A 172 -2.08 -3.97 21.10
C ALA A 172 -0.58 -4.19 21.37
N LEU A 173 0.21 -4.44 20.32
CA LEU A 173 1.65 -4.67 20.42
C LEU A 173 2.44 -3.38 20.64
N GLU A 174 2.02 -2.25 20.08
CA GLU A 174 2.55 -0.93 20.40
C GLU A 174 2.38 -0.62 21.89
N GLN A 175 1.16 -0.81 22.40
CA GLN A 175 0.84 -0.57 23.82
C GLN A 175 1.61 -1.51 24.75
N ALA A 176 1.71 -2.79 24.42
CA ALA A 176 2.39 -3.78 25.26
C ALA A 176 3.92 -3.58 25.27
N SER A 177 4.51 -3.27 24.11
CA SER A 177 5.96 -3.17 23.95
C SER A 177 6.52 -1.76 24.15
N GLY A 178 5.67 -0.73 24.22
CA GLY A 178 6.08 0.68 24.27
C GLY A 178 6.82 1.14 23.00
N ARG A 179 6.56 0.49 21.86
CA ARG A 179 7.16 0.81 20.55
C ARG A 179 6.10 1.42 19.66
N SER A 180 6.53 2.31 18.76
CA SER A 180 5.71 2.78 17.66
C SER A 180 6.00 1.95 16.41
N ALA A 181 4.95 1.57 15.69
CA ALA A 181 5.09 0.82 14.46
C ALA A 181 5.60 1.71 13.32
N VAL A 182 6.50 1.16 12.52
CA VAL A 182 6.78 1.67 11.17
C VAL A 182 5.70 1.11 10.26
N VAL A 183 4.80 1.96 9.80
CA VAL A 183 3.64 1.56 8.99
C VAL A 183 3.96 1.77 7.51
N LEU A 184 3.96 0.69 6.73
CA LEU A 184 4.32 0.71 5.31
C LEU A 184 3.14 0.43 4.39
N GLY A 185 2.09 1.23 4.55
CA GLY A 185 0.94 1.27 3.64
C GLY A 185 0.41 2.70 3.57
N LYS A 186 -0.49 2.98 2.62
CA LYS A 186 -1.15 4.29 2.53
C LYS A 186 -1.97 4.55 3.80
N PRO A 187 -1.96 5.77 4.39
CA PRO A 187 -1.45 7.03 3.82
C PRO A 187 -0.01 7.40 4.22
N GLU A 188 0.78 6.46 4.74
CA GLU A 188 2.01 6.79 5.46
C GLU A 188 3.15 7.20 4.52
N ALA A 189 3.91 8.22 4.92
CA ALA A 189 4.97 8.81 4.10
C ALA A 189 6.01 7.78 3.60
N PRO A 190 6.50 6.82 4.43
CA PRO A 190 7.46 5.81 3.98
C PRO A 190 6.98 4.97 2.79
N PHE A 191 5.66 4.74 2.66
CA PHE A 191 5.10 4.01 1.53
C PHE A 191 5.20 4.81 0.23
N PHE A 192 4.86 6.10 0.27
CA PHE A 192 4.97 7.00 -0.88
C PHE A 192 6.43 7.30 -1.24
N GLU A 193 7.32 7.43 -0.26
CA GLU A 193 8.77 7.57 -0.50
C GLU A 193 9.33 6.36 -1.25
N THR A 194 8.92 5.15 -0.85
CA THR A 194 9.28 3.91 -1.55
C THR A 194 8.75 3.91 -2.98
N ALA A 195 7.50 4.35 -3.18
CA ALA A 195 6.89 4.45 -4.51
C ALA A 195 7.64 5.43 -5.42
N LEU A 196 7.99 6.61 -4.93
CA LEU A 196 8.74 7.62 -5.68
C LEU A 196 10.15 7.13 -6.04
N GLY A 197 10.83 6.46 -5.10
CA GLY A 197 12.13 5.84 -5.35
C GLY A 197 12.09 4.77 -6.44
N LEU A 198 11.05 3.93 -6.44
CA LEU A 198 10.80 2.93 -7.49
C LEU A 198 10.48 3.55 -8.85
N LEU A 199 9.69 4.62 -8.84
CA LEU A 199 9.30 5.34 -10.05
C LEU A 199 10.47 6.15 -10.63
N GLY A 200 11.45 6.52 -9.80
CA GLY A 200 12.57 7.38 -10.17
C GLY A 200 12.14 8.82 -10.42
N ALA A 201 11.11 9.30 -9.71
CA ALA A 201 10.50 10.62 -9.92
C ALA A 201 10.45 11.43 -8.63
N SER A 202 10.49 12.75 -8.74
CA SER A 202 10.27 13.64 -7.58
C SER A 202 8.77 13.76 -7.24
N ALA A 203 8.47 14.08 -5.99
CA ALA A 203 7.08 14.24 -5.55
C ALA A 203 6.36 15.37 -6.32
N ASP A 204 7.05 16.49 -6.57
CA ASP A 204 6.46 17.67 -7.20
C ASP A 204 6.18 17.51 -8.72
N GLU A 205 6.71 16.46 -9.35
CA GLU A 205 6.37 16.06 -10.73
C GLU A 205 5.49 14.81 -10.79
N THR A 206 5.12 14.23 -9.65
CA THR A 206 4.30 13.02 -9.55
C THR A 206 2.87 13.35 -9.16
N CYS A 207 1.92 12.59 -9.71
CA CYS A 207 0.51 12.68 -9.36
C CYS A 207 -0.04 11.32 -8.92
N MET A 208 -0.63 11.27 -7.74
CA MET A 208 -1.40 10.13 -7.27
C MET A 208 -2.80 10.15 -7.90
N ILE A 209 -3.33 8.99 -8.28
CA ILE A 209 -4.72 8.79 -8.68
C ILE A 209 -5.31 7.73 -7.78
N GLY A 210 -6.39 8.06 -7.07
CA GLY A 210 -6.99 7.19 -6.08
C GLY A 210 -8.46 7.46 -5.83
N ASP A 211 -9.14 6.52 -5.19
CA ASP A 211 -10.55 6.62 -4.80
C ASP A 211 -10.72 6.95 -3.30
N ASP A 212 -9.67 6.81 -2.51
CA ASP A 212 -9.68 7.02 -1.06
C ASP A 212 -9.13 8.41 -0.71
N LEU A 213 -10.01 9.30 -0.23
CA LEU A 213 -9.61 10.65 0.16
C LEU A 213 -8.50 10.66 1.22
N ARG A 214 -8.53 9.74 2.19
CA ARG A 214 -7.54 9.73 3.28
C ARG A 214 -6.29 8.99 2.86
N GLY A 215 -6.46 7.76 2.37
CA GLY A 215 -5.38 6.87 1.97
C GLY A 215 -4.56 7.44 0.82
N ASP A 216 -5.21 7.77 -0.29
CA ASP A 216 -4.54 8.17 -1.52
C ASP A 216 -4.26 9.65 -1.54
N ILE A 217 -5.30 10.47 -1.39
CA ILE A 217 -5.20 11.92 -1.58
C ILE A 217 -4.45 12.54 -0.40
N GLY A 218 -4.87 12.24 0.83
CA GLY A 218 -4.22 12.74 2.04
C GLY A 218 -2.74 12.34 2.13
N GLY A 219 -2.46 11.06 1.90
CA GLY A 219 -1.09 10.54 1.88
C GLY A 219 -0.24 11.19 0.80
N ALA A 220 -0.75 11.28 -0.44
CA ALA A 220 0.00 11.86 -1.54
C ALA A 220 0.30 13.35 -1.34
N ARG A 221 -0.68 14.12 -0.85
CA ARG A 221 -0.51 15.55 -0.55
C ARG A 221 0.51 15.77 0.57
N SER A 222 0.50 14.92 1.59
CA SER A 222 1.49 14.97 2.68
C SER A 222 2.91 14.66 2.20
N ALA A 223 3.04 13.80 1.19
CA ALA A 223 4.30 13.52 0.49
C ALA A 223 4.70 14.59 -0.55
N GLY A 224 3.93 15.67 -0.70
CA GLY A 224 4.24 16.78 -1.62
C GLY A 224 3.78 16.57 -3.08
N MET A 225 2.99 15.53 -3.35
CA MET A 225 2.51 15.24 -4.70
C MET A 225 1.22 16.01 -5.06
N ARG A 226 0.91 16.00 -6.36
CA ARG A 226 -0.46 16.24 -6.82
C ARG A 226 -1.28 14.97 -6.62
N ALA A 227 -2.60 15.13 -6.56
CA ALA A 227 -3.50 14.02 -6.30
C ALA A 227 -4.84 14.22 -7.03
N LEU A 228 -5.27 13.24 -7.81
CA LEU A 228 -6.57 13.19 -8.45
C LEU A 228 -7.45 12.20 -7.71
N LEU A 229 -8.62 12.67 -7.28
CA LEU A 229 -9.65 11.81 -6.71
C LEU A 229 -10.59 11.37 -7.83
N VAL A 230 -10.77 10.06 -8.00
CA VAL A 230 -11.80 9.51 -8.89
C VAL A 230 -13.13 9.37 -8.15
N ARG A 231 -14.26 9.37 -8.87
CA ARG A 231 -15.59 9.14 -8.26
C ARG A 231 -16.01 7.67 -8.22
N THR A 232 -15.23 6.78 -8.81
CA THR A 232 -15.38 5.33 -8.69
C THR A 232 -14.89 4.84 -7.32
N GLY A 233 -15.23 3.60 -6.94
CA GLY A 233 -14.77 3.01 -5.69
C GLY A 233 -15.39 3.63 -4.43
N LYS A 234 -14.53 4.03 -3.47
CA LYS A 234 -14.90 4.49 -2.13
C LYS A 234 -15.46 5.92 -2.07
N PHE A 235 -15.29 6.71 -3.13
CA PHE A 235 -15.69 8.11 -3.16
C PHE A 235 -17.12 8.32 -2.63
N GLN A 236 -17.28 9.30 -1.75
CA GLN A 236 -18.57 9.77 -1.28
C GLN A 236 -18.70 11.28 -1.57
N PRO A 237 -19.90 11.80 -1.90
CA PRO A 237 -20.08 13.24 -2.09
C PRO A 237 -19.60 14.10 -0.91
N SER A 238 -19.72 13.59 0.32
CA SER A 238 -19.23 14.24 1.54
C SER A 238 -17.71 14.40 1.61
N ASP A 239 -16.96 13.68 0.78
CA ASP A 239 -15.49 13.81 0.72
C ASP A 239 -15.05 15.20 0.23
N LEU A 240 -15.89 15.88 -0.55
CA LEU A 240 -15.62 17.25 -1.03
C LEU A 240 -15.68 18.30 0.10
N ASP A 241 -16.37 17.98 1.19
CA ASP A 241 -16.54 18.86 2.34
C ASP A 241 -15.41 18.68 3.39
N GLN A 242 -14.62 17.61 3.30
CA GLN A 242 -13.53 17.32 4.23
C GLN A 242 -12.29 18.20 3.98
N ASP A 243 -11.43 18.36 4.98
CA ASP A 243 -10.24 19.22 4.93
C ASP A 243 -9.22 18.83 3.85
N ILE A 244 -9.10 17.54 3.53
CA ILE A 244 -8.17 17.04 2.51
C ILE A 244 -8.69 17.46 1.13
N ARG A 245 -7.91 18.29 0.42
CA ARG A 245 -8.26 18.76 -0.93
C ARG A 245 -7.41 18.10 -2.02
N PRO A 246 -8.03 17.38 -2.98
CA PRO A 246 -7.32 16.90 -4.16
C PRO A 246 -6.96 18.07 -5.08
N THR A 247 -6.04 17.82 -6.02
CA THR A 247 -5.71 18.74 -7.11
C THR A 247 -6.89 18.94 -8.06
N ALA A 248 -7.58 17.84 -8.38
CA ALA A 248 -8.84 17.85 -9.11
C ALA A 248 -9.61 16.56 -8.81
N VAL A 249 -10.89 16.56 -9.17
CA VAL A 249 -11.77 15.39 -9.13
C VAL A 249 -12.16 15.06 -10.55
N ILE A 250 -12.04 13.79 -10.93
CA ILE A 250 -12.47 13.27 -12.23
C ILE A 250 -13.49 12.14 -12.01
N ASP A 251 -14.37 11.88 -12.98
CA ASP A 251 -15.44 10.91 -12.77
C ASP A 251 -14.92 9.48 -12.79
N SER A 252 -13.96 9.19 -13.68
CA SER A 252 -13.27 7.91 -13.79
C SER A 252 -11.79 8.10 -14.10
N PHE A 253 -10.99 7.06 -13.83
CA PHE A 253 -9.62 6.98 -14.36
C PHE A 253 -9.57 7.15 -15.89
N ALA A 254 -10.64 6.75 -16.59
CA ALA A 254 -10.81 6.94 -18.04
C ALA A 254 -10.74 8.41 -18.50
N ASP A 255 -10.98 9.37 -17.60
CA ASP A 255 -10.97 10.80 -17.92
C ASP A 255 -9.57 11.43 -17.78
N LEU A 256 -8.58 10.66 -17.29
CA LEU A 256 -7.21 11.13 -17.12
C LEU A 256 -6.61 11.74 -18.40
N PRO A 257 -6.76 11.16 -19.62
CA PRO A 257 -6.18 11.74 -20.82
C PRO A 257 -6.72 13.15 -21.13
N ALA A 258 -8.01 13.37 -20.90
CA ALA A 258 -8.65 14.66 -21.11
C ALA A 258 -8.17 15.68 -20.08
N TRP A 259 -8.11 15.28 -18.80
CA TRP A 259 -7.59 16.13 -17.73
C TRP A 259 -6.13 16.52 -17.93
N PHE A 260 -5.28 15.55 -18.28
CA PHE A 260 -3.83 15.77 -18.47
C PHE A 260 -3.52 16.65 -19.69
N SER A 261 -4.38 16.61 -20.72
CA SER A 261 -4.21 17.39 -21.95
C SER A 261 -4.85 18.78 -21.87
N ALA A 262 -5.62 19.07 -20.83
CA ALA A 262 -6.28 20.36 -20.67
C ALA A 262 -5.22 21.47 -20.46
N PRO A 263 -5.37 22.65 -21.10
CA PRO A 263 -4.53 23.79 -20.80
C PRO A 263 -4.75 24.22 -19.34
N GLY A 264 -3.67 24.24 -18.56
CA GLY A 264 -3.67 24.59 -17.14
C GLY A 264 -3.80 26.08 -16.85
#